data_AF-A0A9P6MB24-F1
#
_entry.id   AF-A0A9P6MB24-F1
#
_cell.length_a   1.000
_cell.length_b   1.000
_cell.length_c   1.000
_cell.angle_alpha   90.00
_cell.angle_beta   90.00
_cell.angle_gamma   90.00
#
_symmetry.space_group_name_H-M   'P 1'
#
loop_
_entity.id
_entity.type
_entity.pdbx_description
1 polymer ?
#
loop_
_entity_poly.entity_id
_entity_poly.type
_entity_poly.pdbx_seq_one_letter_code
_entity_poly.pdbx_strand_id
1 'polypeptide(L)'
;MGVGLQVQPLVFEQLARLTQLQKLYVTWNPKPNLEDDEPVFQGSVDLRLDYGLGKLSSLRMLREISFVDTVQQMGEQEIDWILEHWKCVEEIYGELDSWNPDKDKALKERLALNGVS
;
A
#
# COMPACT_ATOMS: atom_id res chain seq x y z
N MET A 1 13.69 9.77 -16.76
CA MET A 1 12.37 10.21 -17.24
C MET A 1 11.32 9.32 -16.58
N GLY A 2 10.55 9.85 -15.63
CA GLY A 2 9.64 9.07 -14.78
C GLY A 2 8.30 8.81 -15.46
N VAL A 3 8.09 7.58 -15.93
CA VAL A 3 6.82 7.13 -16.52
C VAL A 3 5.82 6.65 -15.45
N GLY A 4 6.21 6.62 -14.17
CA GLY A 4 5.40 6.04 -13.08
C GLY A 4 4.27 6.93 -12.53
N LEU A 5 4.39 8.26 -12.64
CA LEU A 5 3.45 9.19 -11.96
C LEU A 5 2.07 9.31 -12.62
N GLN A 6 1.92 8.95 -13.90
CA GLN A 6 0.65 9.13 -14.62
C GLN A 6 -0.26 7.89 -14.65
N VAL A 7 0.26 6.71 -14.29
CA VAL A 7 -0.52 5.45 -14.40
C VAL A 7 -1.24 5.12 -13.10
N GLN A 8 -0.71 5.55 -11.96
CA GLN A 8 -1.26 5.22 -10.64
C GLN A 8 -2.70 5.70 -10.41
N PRO A 9 -3.10 6.92 -10.81
CA PRO A 9 -4.49 7.35 -10.63
C PRO A 9 -5.49 6.47 -11.39
N LEU A 10 -5.09 5.93 -12.54
CA LEU A 10 -5.91 5.01 -13.34
C LEU A 10 -5.98 3.62 -12.71
N VAL A 11 -4.88 3.12 -12.15
CA VAL A 11 -4.87 1.85 -11.41
C VAL A 11 -5.83 1.92 -10.22
N PHE A 12 -5.77 2.99 -9.44
CA PHE A 12 -6.69 3.19 -8.31
C PHE A 12 -8.15 3.31 -8.74
N GLU A 13 -8.44 3.95 -9.87
CA GLU A 13 -9.80 3.99 -10.41
C GLU A 13 -10.33 2.62 -10.83
N GLN A 14 -9.48 1.76 -11.40
CA GLN A 14 -9.88 0.40 -11.73
C GLN A 14 -10.06 -0.45 -10.47
N LEU A 15 -9.14 -0.35 -9.51
CA LEU A 15 -9.24 -1.06 -8.23
C LEU A 15 -10.50 -0.65 -7.47
N ALA A 16 -10.84 0.64 -7.42
CA ALA A 16 -12.02 1.14 -6.73
C ALA A 16 -13.35 0.55 -7.24
N ARG A 17 -13.38 -0.02 -8.45
CA ARG A 17 -14.58 -0.69 -9.01
C ARG A 17 -14.77 -2.10 -8.44
N LEU A 18 -13.74 -2.69 -7.84
CA LEU A 18 -13.76 -4.05 -7.31
C LEU A 18 -14.32 -4.07 -5.88
N THR A 19 -15.57 -3.67 -5.69
CA THR A 19 -16.16 -3.49 -4.33
C THR A 19 -16.27 -4.78 -3.50
N GLN A 20 -16.12 -5.95 -4.12
CA GLN A 20 -16.08 -7.25 -3.47
C GLN A 20 -14.65 -7.79 -3.26
N LEU A 21 -13.62 -7.00 -3.59
CA LEU A 21 -12.23 -7.39 -3.41
C LEU A 21 -11.95 -7.62 -1.93
N GLN A 22 -11.46 -8.81 -1.59
CA GLN A 22 -11.09 -9.18 -0.22
C GLN A 22 -9.58 -9.21 0.00
N LYS A 23 -8.80 -9.43 -1.06
CA LYS A 23 -7.34 -9.53 -0.99
C LYS A 23 -6.71 -8.68 -2.08
N LEU A 24 -5.77 -7.83 -1.71
CA LEU A 24 -5.04 -6.96 -2.63
C LEU A 24 -3.53 -7.15 -2.44
N TYR A 25 -2.89 -7.78 -3.42
CA TYR A 25 -1.44 -7.94 -3.46
C TYR A 25 -0.86 -6.94 -4.46
N VAL A 26 -0.07 -6.01 -3.94
CA VAL A 26 0.63 -4.96 -4.69
C VAL A 26 2.12 -5.10 -4.46
N THR A 27 2.61 -6.33 -4.52
CA THR A 27 4.03 -6.64 -4.36
C THR A 27 4.79 -6.30 -5.64
N TRP A 28 6.02 -5.82 -5.47
CA TRP A 28 6.94 -5.74 -6.59
C TRP A 28 7.61 -7.10 -6.76
N ASN A 29 7.55 -7.65 -7.97
CA ASN A 29 8.36 -8.81 -8.33
C ASN A 29 9.44 -8.34 -9.31
N PRO A 30 10.66 -8.00 -8.84
CA PRO A 30 11.74 -7.68 -9.74
C PRO A 30 12.00 -8.90 -10.62
N LYS A 31 11.70 -8.81 -11.91
CA LYS A 31 12.32 -9.73 -12.86
C LYS A 31 13.83 -9.44 -12.77
N PRO A 32 14.67 -10.46 -12.54
CA PRO A 32 16.12 -10.24 -12.53
C PRO A 32 16.52 -9.82 -13.95
N ASN A 33 16.71 -8.53 -14.18
CA ASN A 33 17.47 -8.07 -15.33
C ASN A 33 18.92 -8.41 -15.02
N LEU A 34 19.47 -9.35 -15.78
CA LEU A 34 20.81 -9.92 -15.59
C LEU A 34 21.96 -8.93 -15.86
N GLU A 35 21.70 -7.63 -16.07
CA GLU A 35 22.69 -6.72 -16.66
C GLU A 35 22.80 -5.31 -16.03
N ASP A 36 22.00 -4.93 -15.03
CA ASP A 36 22.15 -3.62 -14.37
C ASP A 36 22.17 -3.76 -12.84
N ASP A 37 23.29 -3.40 -12.22
CA ASP A 37 23.59 -3.48 -10.77
C ASP A 37 22.85 -2.46 -9.90
N GLU A 38 21.87 -1.73 -10.45
CA GLU A 38 21.04 -0.81 -9.64
C GLU A 38 19.58 -1.27 -9.61
N PRO A 39 18.99 -1.51 -8.41
CA PRO A 39 17.57 -1.75 -8.27
C PRO A 39 16.82 -0.48 -8.67
N VAL A 40 16.40 -0.40 -9.93
CA VAL A 40 15.49 0.64 -10.39
C VAL A 40 14.12 0.35 -9.75
N PHE A 41 13.77 1.09 -8.70
CA PHE A 41 12.48 1.07 -8.01
C PHE A 41 11.32 1.62 -8.88
N GLN A 42 11.19 1.14 -10.11
CA GLN A 42 10.11 1.52 -11.02
C GLN A 42 8.93 0.57 -10.85
N GLY A 43 7.90 0.97 -10.09
CA GLY A 43 6.55 0.49 -10.34
C GLY A 43 5.71 0.00 -9.15
N SER A 44 6.14 0.18 -7.90
CA SER A 44 5.23 -0.08 -6.78
C SER A 44 4.15 1.01 -6.67
N VAL A 45 2.95 0.60 -6.27
CA VAL A 45 1.87 1.54 -5.98
C VAL A 45 2.14 2.21 -4.64
N ASP A 46 2.11 3.53 -4.63
CA ASP A 46 2.26 4.36 -3.43
C ASP A 46 0.91 4.49 -2.72
N LEU A 47 0.80 3.94 -1.51
CA LEU A 47 -0.44 3.90 -0.76
C LEU A 47 -0.62 5.12 0.16
N ARG A 48 -0.01 6.27 -0.17
CA ARG A 48 -0.31 7.55 0.51
C ARG A 48 -1.59 8.19 0.00
N LEU A 49 -2.21 9.01 0.86
CA LEU A 49 -3.42 9.75 0.49
C LEU A 49 -3.20 10.70 -0.68
N ASP A 50 -2.06 11.39 -0.69
CA ASP A 50 -1.66 12.31 -1.76
C ASP A 50 -1.53 11.63 -3.14
N TYR A 51 -1.33 10.31 -3.15
CA TYR A 51 -1.17 9.51 -4.37
C TYR A 51 -2.44 8.77 -4.79
N GLY A 52 -3.51 8.86 -3.98
CA GLY A 52 -4.83 8.38 -4.34
C GLY A 52 -5.33 7.17 -3.57
N LEU A 53 -4.72 6.80 -2.43
CA LEU A 53 -5.28 5.81 -1.49
C LEU A 53 -6.76 6.11 -1.21
N GLY A 54 -7.11 7.39 -1.06
CA GLY A 54 -8.48 7.87 -0.84
C GLY A 54 -9.52 7.39 -1.86
N LYS A 55 -9.10 7.11 -3.11
CA LYS A 55 -9.98 6.57 -4.16
C LYS A 55 -10.44 5.14 -3.89
N LEU A 56 -9.74 4.41 -3.03
CA LEU A 56 -10.02 3.01 -2.68
C LEU A 56 -11.01 2.85 -1.53
N SER A 57 -11.70 3.92 -1.11
CA SER A 57 -12.71 3.89 -0.02
C SER A 57 -13.90 2.98 -0.30
N SER A 58 -14.12 2.61 -1.56
CA SER A 58 -15.15 1.66 -1.98
C SER A 58 -14.80 0.20 -1.66
N LEU A 59 -13.54 -0.12 -1.37
CA LEU A 59 -13.05 -1.47 -1.06
C LEU A 59 -13.40 -1.91 0.37
N ARG A 60 -14.67 -1.83 0.75
CA ARG A 60 -15.13 -2.08 2.12
C ARG A 60 -15.02 -3.54 2.56
N MET A 61 -14.93 -4.46 1.60
CA MET A 61 -14.78 -5.90 1.84
C MET A 61 -13.33 -6.34 1.92
N LEU A 62 -12.36 -5.41 1.81
CA LEU A 62 -10.95 -5.72 1.85
C LEU A 62 -10.58 -6.26 3.24
N ARG A 63 -9.95 -7.43 3.26
CA ARG A 63 -9.48 -8.13 4.47
C ARG A 63 -7.97 -8.18 4.55
N GLU A 64 -7.32 -8.33 3.41
CA GLU A 64 -5.89 -8.51 3.34
C GLU A 64 -5.29 -7.55 2.30
N ILE A 65 -4.25 -6.83 2.70
CA ILE A 65 -3.43 -6.05 1.78
C ILE A 65 -1.97 -6.39 1.99
N SER A 66 -1.25 -6.56 0.89
CA SER A 66 0.18 -6.85 0.91
C SER A 66 0.91 -5.99 -0.09
N PHE A 67 1.97 -5.34 0.36
CA PHE A 67 2.87 -4.52 -0.45
C PHE A 67 4.31 -4.81 -0.02
N VAL A 68 4.59 -6.08 0.31
CA VAL A 68 5.94 -6.58 0.57
C VAL A 68 6.84 -6.26 -0.64
N ASP A 69 8.10 -5.96 -0.35
CA ASP A 69 9.11 -5.54 -1.32
C ASP A 69 8.77 -4.24 -2.06
N THR A 70 7.89 -3.41 -1.47
CA THR A 70 7.64 -2.05 -1.94
C THR A 70 8.12 -1.02 -0.94
N VAL A 71 8.57 0.13 -1.45
CA VAL A 71 8.93 1.29 -0.62
C VAL A 71 7.66 2.07 -0.32
N GLN A 72 7.30 2.19 0.96
CA GLN A 72 6.20 3.03 1.42
C GLN A 72 6.69 4.10 2.39
N GLN A 73 5.90 5.16 2.52
CA GLN A 73 6.16 6.31 3.39
C GLN A 73 4.87 6.79 4.07
N MET A 74 4.11 5.87 4.64
CA MET A 74 2.86 6.18 5.30
C MET A 74 3.09 6.99 6.58
N GLY A 75 2.17 7.89 6.87
CA GLY A 75 2.05 8.56 8.15
C GLY A 75 0.87 8.03 8.95
N GLU A 76 0.65 8.65 10.11
CA GLU A 76 -0.53 8.37 10.93
C GLU A 76 -1.85 8.60 10.19
N GLN A 77 -1.88 9.58 9.29
CA GLN A 77 -3.06 9.93 8.52
C GLN A 77 -3.50 8.80 7.59
N GLU A 78 -2.57 8.11 6.93
CA GLU A 78 -2.86 6.92 6.13
C GLU A 78 -3.44 5.80 7.00
N ILE A 79 -2.88 5.57 8.19
CA ILE A 79 -3.37 4.53 9.12
C ILE A 79 -4.79 4.84 9.59
N ASP A 80 -5.05 6.08 9.98
CA ASP A 80 -6.40 6.52 10.37
C ASP A 80 -7.40 6.34 9.24
N TRP A 81 -7.00 6.72 8.02
CA TRP A 81 -7.84 6.55 6.86
C TRP A 81 -8.16 5.07 6.60
N ILE A 82 -7.16 4.18 6.67
CA ILE A 82 -7.32 2.73 6.50
C ILE A 82 -8.31 2.19 7.54
N LEU A 83 -8.10 2.51 8.82
CA LEU A 83 -8.96 2.05 9.92
C LEU A 83 -10.38 2.63 9.81
N GLU A 84 -10.55 3.82 9.25
CA GLU A 84 -11.86 4.43 9.04
C GLU A 84 -12.63 3.78 7.88
N HIS A 85 -11.96 3.51 6.76
CA HIS A 85 -12.64 3.14 5.51
C HIS A 85 -12.63 1.64 5.21
N TRP A 86 -11.60 0.92 5.63
CA TRP A 86 -11.45 -0.53 5.42
C TRP A 86 -11.75 -1.31 6.70
N LYS A 87 -13.01 -1.20 7.16
CA LYS A 87 -13.47 -1.81 8.42
C LYS A 87 -13.32 -3.33 8.52
N CYS A 88 -13.14 -4.01 7.40
CA CYS A 88 -12.96 -5.46 7.35
C CYS A 88 -11.49 -5.87 7.23
N VAL A 89 -10.54 -4.93 7.23
CA VAL A 89 -9.12 -5.26 7.12
C VAL A 89 -8.69 -6.02 8.38
N GLU A 90 -8.10 -7.17 8.17
CA GLU A 90 -7.63 -8.11 9.19
C GLU A 90 -6.09 -8.16 9.18
N GLU A 91 -5.46 -8.01 8.01
CA GLU A 91 -4.03 -8.22 7.84
C GLU A 91 -3.40 -7.19 6.86
N ILE A 92 -2.28 -6.59 7.26
CA ILE A 92 -1.49 -5.66 6.45
C ILE A 92 -0.03 -6.13 6.40
N TYR A 93 0.42 -6.55 5.23
CA TYR A 93 1.78 -7.05 5.01
C TYR A 93 2.67 -6.03 4.29
N GLY A 94 3.83 -5.73 4.88
CA GLY A 94 4.86 -4.88 4.30
C GLY A 94 5.47 -3.90 5.31
N GLU A 95 6.30 -3.01 4.81
CA GLU A 95 6.81 -1.86 5.56
C GLU A 95 5.90 -0.66 5.28
N LEU A 96 5.34 -0.06 6.33
CA LEU A 96 4.52 1.15 6.25
C LEU A 96 5.41 2.38 6.04
N ASP A 97 6.60 2.39 6.63
CA ASP A 97 7.63 3.40 6.39
C ASP A 97 9.01 2.74 6.25
N SER A 98 9.46 2.57 5.01
CA SER A 98 10.74 1.91 4.71
C SER A 98 11.96 2.73 5.12
N TRP A 99 11.81 4.01 5.43
CA TRP A 99 12.94 4.90 5.73
C TRP A 99 13.12 5.13 7.23
N ASN A 100 12.08 4.85 8.02
CA ASN A 100 12.10 5.04 9.46
C ASN A 100 11.53 3.80 10.18
N PRO A 101 12.41 2.86 10.61
CA PRO A 101 11.99 1.62 11.29
C PRO A 101 11.24 1.86 12.61
N ASP A 102 11.60 2.91 13.36
CA ASP A 102 10.93 3.24 14.62
C ASP A 102 9.49 3.72 14.36
N LYS A 103 9.30 4.52 13.32
CA LYS A 103 7.98 4.96 12.87
C LYS A 103 7.17 3.81 12.29
N ASP A 104 7.76 2.97 11.45
CA ASP A 104 7.11 1.76 10.92
C ASP A 104 6.56 0.89 12.06
N LYS A 105 7.39 0.63 13.08
CA LYS A 105 6.98 -0.12 14.26
C LYS A 105 5.82 0.53 15.00
N ALA A 106 5.87 1.85 15.24
CA ALA A 106 4.79 2.57 15.92
C ALA A 106 3.47 2.52 15.14
N LEU A 107 3.51 2.61 13.80
CA LEU A 107 2.32 2.49 12.95
C LEU A 107 1.75 1.07 12.99
N LYS A 108 2.59 0.03 12.98
CA LYS A 108 2.16 -1.37 13.14
C LYS A 108 1.53 -1.63 14.50
N GLU A 109 2.10 -1.09 15.57
CA GLU A 109 1.51 -1.18 16.92
C GLU A 109 0.12 -0.54 16.95
N ARG A 110 -0.07 0.61 16.28
CA ARG A 110 -1.39 1.27 16.16
C ARG A 110 -2.41 0.40 15.41
N LEU A 111 -2.02 -0.25 14.32
CA LEU A 111 -2.86 -1.20 13.60
C LEU A 111 -3.26 -2.38 14.49
N ALA A 112 -2.30 -2.96 15.22
CA ALA A 112 -2.51 -4.07 16.13
C ALA A 112 -3.49 -3.73 17.26
N LEU A 113 -3.43 -2.52 17.81
CA LEU A 113 -4.39 -2.02 18.81
C LEU A 113 -5.83 -1.96 18.28
N ASN A 114 -6.02 -1.92 16.96
CA ASN A 114 -7.32 -1.92 16.30
C ASN A 114 -7.70 -3.29 15.74
N GLY A 115 -6.97 -4.36 16.09
CA GLY A 115 -7.26 -5.73 15.67
C GLY A 115 -6.78 -6.06 14.26
N VAL A 116 -5.91 -5.25 13.67
CA VAL A 116 -5.29 -5.50 12.37
C VAL A 116 -3.89 -6.05 12.59
N SER A 117 -3.61 -7.22 12.04
CA SER A 117 -2.31 -7.90 12.15
C SER A 117 -1.29 -7.40 11.14
#